data_AF-A0AAU3URX6-F1
#
_entry.id   AF-A0AAU3URX6-F1
#
_cell.length_a   1.000
_cell.length_b   1.000
_cell.length_c   1.000
_cell.angle_alpha   90.00
_cell.angle_beta   90.00
_cell.angle_gamma   90.00
#
_symmetry.space_group_name_H-M   'P 1'
#
loop_
_entity.id
_entity.type
_entity.pdbx_description
1 polymer ?
#
loop_
_entity_poly.entity_id
_entity_poly.type
_entity_poly.pdbx_seq_one_letter_code
_entity_poly.pdbx_strand_id
1 'polypeptide(L)'
;MAVRLGCAIAAVIALVGIPMFGMHRLHQWQDRPVESVRIAQQVTVTGWDRLAAFAWSPGDDLPEGLAYFAGPQPYPDPVTAVQVPSIALRPVDRVQEAPDHSVQLALGSRPDHCSASVVANPDAKRYSFDHTAVAVQLTAARNAGKLVILVRVSGCPV
;
A
#
# COMPACT_ATOMS: atom_id res chain seq x y z
N MET A 1 54.31 2.89 18.57
CA MET A 1 53.58 1.94 17.69
C MET A 1 52.11 1.76 18.07
N ALA A 2 51.74 1.72 19.36
CA ALA A 2 50.35 1.52 19.81
C ALA A 2 49.31 2.54 19.28
N VAL A 3 49.70 3.82 19.13
CA VAL A 3 48.79 4.89 18.65
C VAL A 3 48.33 4.68 17.20
N ARG A 4 49.18 4.09 16.34
CA ARG A 4 48.82 3.81 14.94
C ARG A 4 47.86 2.62 14.80
N LEU A 5 47.94 1.66 15.72
CA LEU A 5 47.04 0.50 15.74
C LEU A 5 45.63 0.90 16.21
N GLY A 6 45.53 1.80 17.21
CA GLY A 6 44.25 2.33 17.68
C GLY A 6 43.49 3.12 16.62
N CYS A 7 44.18 3.97 15.84
CA CYS A 7 43.57 4.70 14.73
C CYS A 7 43.08 3.78 13.60
N ALA A 8 43.82 2.72 13.28
CA ALA A 8 43.42 1.76 12.26
C ALA A 8 42.13 1.01 12.66
N ILE A 9 42.02 0.60 13.92
CA ILE A 9 40.83 -0.09 14.43
C ILE A 9 39.62 0.85 14.44
N ALA A 10 39.80 2.10 14.87
CA ALA A 10 38.73 3.11 14.84
C ALA A 10 38.24 3.40 13.41
N ALA A 11 39.15 3.46 12.43
CA ALA A 11 38.81 3.67 11.03
C ALA A 11 37.99 2.49 10.45
N VAL A 12 38.34 1.25 10.79
CA VAL A 12 37.59 0.05 10.35
C VAL A 12 36.20 0.00 10.99
N ILE A 13 36.08 0.31 12.28
CA ILE A 13 34.78 0.37 12.97
C ILE A 13 33.91 1.47 12.36
N ALA A 14 34.47 2.63 12.02
CA ALA A 14 33.73 3.70 11.36
C ALA A 14 33.29 3.30 9.93
N LEU A 15 34.18 2.70 9.14
CA LEU A 15 33.91 2.28 7.75
C LEU A 15 32.84 1.21 7.63
N VAL A 16 32.68 0.34 8.62
CA VAL A 16 31.70 -0.75 8.59
C VAL A 16 30.47 -0.42 9.45
N GLY A 17 30.69 0.16 10.63
CA GLY A 17 29.64 0.45 11.61
C GLY A 17 28.70 1.57 11.16
N ILE A 18 29.21 2.63 10.52
CA ILE A 18 28.37 3.74 10.01
C ILE A 18 27.44 3.25 8.89
N PRO A 19 27.91 2.54 7.83
CA PRO A 19 27.00 2.02 6.82
C PRO A 19 26.04 0.97 7.36
N MET A 20 26.46 0.06 8.25
CA MET A 20 25.51 -0.88 8.87
C MET A 20 24.45 -0.17 9.72
N PHE A 21 24.84 0.82 10.53
CA PHE A 21 23.88 1.62 11.30
C PHE A 21 22.96 2.43 10.38
N GLY A 22 23.49 3.01 9.30
CA GLY A 22 22.72 3.72 8.29
C GLY A 22 21.69 2.81 7.61
N MET A 23 22.11 1.62 7.16
CA MET A 23 21.22 0.62 6.59
C MET A 23 20.17 0.17 7.60
N HIS A 24 20.55 -0.13 8.84
CA HIS A 24 19.60 -0.59 9.85
C HIS A 24 18.58 0.51 10.22
N ARG A 25 19.03 1.76 10.32
CA ARG A 25 18.15 2.92 10.57
C ARG A 25 17.25 3.21 9.37
N LEU A 26 17.73 3.00 8.14
CA LEU A 26 16.94 3.13 6.93
C LEU A 26 15.83 2.07 6.89
N HIS A 27 16.16 0.80 7.17
CA HIS A 27 15.18 -0.28 7.31
C HIS A 27 14.16 0.04 8.40
N GLN A 28 14.60 0.44 9.60
CA GLN A 28 13.68 0.84 10.67
C GLN A 28 12.79 2.03 10.32
N TRP A 29 13.25 2.95 9.46
CA TRP A 29 12.46 4.08 9.01
C TRP A 29 11.43 3.65 7.95
N GLN A 30 11.81 2.74 7.06
CA GLN A 30 10.92 2.10 6.09
C GLN A 30 9.89 1.18 6.76
N ASP A 31 10.26 0.54 7.87
CA ASP A 31 9.42 -0.37 8.66
C ASP A 31 8.48 0.35 9.64
N ARG A 32 8.56 1.69 9.76
CA ARG A 32 7.59 2.41 10.60
C ARG A 32 6.20 2.21 9.99
N PRO A 33 5.17 1.97 10.81
CA PRO A 33 3.80 1.87 10.33
C PRO A 33 3.37 3.24 9.81
N VAL A 34 3.64 3.49 8.53
CA VAL A 34 3.22 4.67 7.81
C VAL A 34 1.70 4.80 7.92
N GLU A 35 1.23 6.03 8.12
CA GLU A 35 -0.18 6.31 8.34
C GLU A 35 -1.05 5.70 7.22
N SER A 36 -0.54 5.65 5.99
CA SER A 36 -1.17 5.01 4.84
C SER A 36 -1.57 3.55 5.10
N VAL A 37 -0.67 2.74 5.65
CA VAL A 37 -0.91 1.32 5.96
C VAL A 37 -1.92 1.17 7.10
N ARG A 38 -1.82 2.01 8.13
CA ARG A 38 -2.79 2.03 9.24
C ARG A 38 -4.19 2.37 8.74
N ILE A 39 -4.32 3.36 7.86
CA ILE A 39 -5.60 3.73 7.23
C ILE A 39 -6.11 2.55 6.40
N ALA A 40 -5.28 1.95 5.54
CA ALA A 40 -5.67 0.81 4.71
C ALA A 40 -6.16 -0.40 5.54
N GLN A 41 -5.51 -0.68 6.67
CA GLN A 41 -5.94 -1.72 7.62
C GLN A 41 -7.28 -1.40 8.28
N GLN A 42 -7.72 -0.15 8.30
CA GLN A 42 -8.99 0.29 8.88
C GLN A 42 -10.09 0.54 7.84
N VAL A 43 -9.78 0.45 6.54
CA VAL A 43 -10.77 0.61 5.47
C VAL A 43 -11.86 -0.44 5.57
N THR A 44 -13.12 -0.06 5.51
CA THR A 44 -14.23 -1.04 5.46
C THR A 44 -15.02 -0.87 4.19
N VAL A 45 -15.57 -1.97 3.69
CA VAL A 45 -16.42 -1.97 2.50
C VAL A 45 -17.68 -2.77 2.84
N THR A 46 -18.81 -2.07 2.93
CA THR A 46 -20.05 -2.68 3.39
C THR A 46 -20.51 -3.77 2.41
N GLY A 47 -20.70 -4.99 2.90
CA GLY A 47 -21.15 -6.13 2.09
C GLY A 47 -20.06 -6.83 1.27
N TRP A 48 -18.78 -6.54 1.54
CA TRP A 48 -17.65 -7.13 0.84
C TRP A 48 -16.72 -7.88 1.81
N ASP A 49 -16.12 -8.96 1.32
CA ASP A 49 -15.11 -9.72 2.04
C ASP A 49 -13.76 -9.02 1.89
N ARG A 50 -13.08 -8.71 3.00
CA ARG A 50 -11.68 -8.28 2.94
C ARG A 50 -10.80 -9.49 2.64
N LEU A 51 -10.01 -9.40 1.57
CA LEU A 51 -9.05 -10.43 1.19
C LEU A 51 -7.68 -10.18 1.83
N ALA A 52 -7.20 -8.93 1.78
CA ALA A 52 -5.87 -8.58 2.26
C ALA A 52 -5.76 -7.10 2.62
N ALA A 53 -4.84 -6.77 3.53
CA ALA A 53 -4.35 -5.42 3.73
C ALA A 53 -2.85 -5.46 4.07
N PHE A 54 -2.03 -4.74 3.31
CA PHE A 54 -0.56 -4.78 3.44
C PHE A 54 0.09 -3.49 2.95
N ALA A 55 1.38 -3.34 3.26
CA ALA A 55 2.20 -2.24 2.77
C ALA A 55 2.84 -2.60 1.43
N TRP A 56 2.81 -1.70 0.47
CA TRP A 56 3.52 -1.85 -0.81
C TRP A 56 4.39 -0.61 -1.04
N SER A 57 5.65 -0.82 -1.41
CA SER A 57 6.54 0.27 -1.81
C SER A 57 6.95 0.09 -3.27
N PRO A 58 6.86 1.13 -4.12
CA PRO A 58 7.42 1.09 -5.47
C PRO A 58 8.96 1.17 -5.50
N GLY A 59 9.64 1.21 -4.35
CA GLY A 59 11.09 1.29 -4.25
C GLY A 59 11.51 2.35 -3.22
N ASP A 60 12.03 3.47 -3.71
CA ASP A 60 12.57 4.57 -2.88
C ASP A 60 11.48 5.48 -2.28
N ASP A 61 10.21 5.30 -2.65
CA ASP A 61 9.09 6.08 -2.10
C ASP A 61 8.60 5.55 -0.74
N LEU A 62 7.82 6.39 -0.04
CA LEU A 62 7.13 5.98 1.18
C LEU A 62 6.17 4.81 0.91
N PRO A 63 6.07 3.84 1.82
CA PRO A 63 5.14 2.74 1.66
C PRO A 63 3.69 3.21 1.57
N GLU A 64 2.96 2.59 0.66
CA GLU A 64 1.54 2.78 0.44
C GLU A 64 0.76 1.68 1.16
N GLY A 65 -0.42 2.04 1.65
CA GLY A 65 -1.35 1.09 2.24
C GLY A 65 -2.29 0.54 1.17
N LEU A 66 -2.30 -0.77 0.98
CA LEU A 66 -3.21 -1.45 0.06
C LEU A 66 -4.22 -2.30 0.83
N ALA A 67 -5.47 -2.27 0.41
CA ALA A 67 -6.52 -3.15 0.94
C ALA A 67 -7.39 -3.70 -0.20
N TYR A 68 -7.45 -5.03 -0.30
CA TYR A 68 -8.23 -5.74 -1.31
C TYR A 68 -9.54 -6.26 -0.73
N PHE A 69 -10.61 -6.10 -1.49
CA PHE A 69 -11.93 -6.59 -1.16
C PHE A 69 -12.57 -7.31 -2.34
N ALA A 70 -13.43 -8.29 -2.04
CA ALA A 70 -14.25 -8.97 -3.02
C ALA A 70 -15.72 -8.98 -2.61
N GLY A 71 -16.61 -8.67 -3.55
CA GLY A 71 -18.04 -8.58 -3.30
C GLY A 71 -18.87 -8.97 -4.52
N PRO A 72 -20.20 -9.12 -4.36
CA PRO A 72 -21.09 -9.42 -5.47
C PRO A 72 -21.19 -8.25 -6.46
N GLN A 73 -21.37 -8.55 -7.74
CA GLN A 73 -21.93 -7.58 -8.70
C GLN A 73 -23.47 -7.69 -8.71
N PRO A 74 -24.23 -6.61 -8.97
CA PRO A 74 -23.82 -5.24 -9.30
C PRO A 74 -23.92 -4.25 -8.11
N TYR A 75 -24.08 -4.75 -6.89
CA TYR A 75 -24.32 -3.95 -5.68
C TYR A 75 -23.35 -4.32 -4.55
N PRO A 76 -23.00 -3.34 -3.69
CA PRO A 76 -23.29 -1.90 -3.76
C PRO A 76 -22.31 -1.12 -4.65
N ASP A 77 -22.71 0.11 -5.01
CA ASP A 77 -21.81 1.11 -5.62
C ASP A 77 -20.56 1.23 -4.73
N PRO A 78 -19.38 0.79 -5.23
CA PRO A 78 -18.17 0.72 -4.44
C PRO A 78 -17.78 2.09 -3.86
N VAL A 79 -18.21 3.20 -4.46
CA VAL A 79 -17.90 4.54 -3.94
C VAL A 79 -18.65 4.83 -2.64
N THR A 80 -19.91 4.40 -2.52
CA THR A 80 -20.72 4.63 -1.31
C THR A 80 -20.49 3.57 -0.23
N ALA A 81 -20.06 2.38 -0.64
CA ALA A 81 -19.82 1.26 0.27
C ALA A 81 -18.46 1.33 0.98
N VAL A 82 -17.46 1.97 0.35
CA VAL A 82 -16.10 2.10 0.89
C VAL A 82 -16.03 3.25 1.88
N GLN A 83 -15.59 2.94 3.10
CA GLN A 83 -15.24 3.92 4.13
C GLN A 83 -13.73 3.92 4.34
N VAL A 84 -13.10 5.06 4.08
CA VAL A 84 -11.69 5.31 4.38
C VAL A 84 -11.60 6.27 5.56
N PRO A 85 -10.98 5.86 6.69
CA PRO A 85 -10.82 6.75 7.84
C PRO A 85 -10.12 8.05 7.45
N SER A 86 -10.66 9.19 7.90
CA SER A 86 -10.12 10.55 7.71
C SER A 86 -10.04 11.06 6.26
N ILE A 87 -10.41 10.27 5.25
CA ILE A 87 -10.35 10.66 3.83
C ILE A 87 -11.73 10.48 3.20
N ALA A 88 -12.37 11.61 2.88
CA ALA A 88 -13.65 11.59 2.20
C ALA A 88 -13.45 11.26 0.71
N LEU A 89 -13.99 10.13 0.27
CA LEU A 89 -13.98 9.72 -1.13
C LEU A 89 -15.06 10.46 -1.93
N ARG A 90 -14.75 10.76 -3.19
CA ARG A 90 -15.69 11.28 -4.17
C ARG A 90 -15.63 10.40 -5.43
N PRO A 91 -16.78 10.13 -6.09
CA PRO A 91 -16.78 9.47 -7.39
C PRO A 91 -15.92 10.26 -8.38
N VAL A 92 -15.26 9.56 -9.30
CA VAL A 92 -14.59 10.22 -10.42
C VAL A 92 -15.60 10.57 -11.51
N ASP A 93 -15.54 11.79 -12.05
CA ASP A 93 -16.49 12.28 -13.06
C ASP A 93 -16.42 11.50 -14.38
N ARG A 94 -15.25 10.91 -14.67
CA ARG A 94 -15.03 10.02 -15.81
C ARG A 94 -14.27 8.80 -15.34
N VAL A 95 -14.83 7.65 -15.66
CA VAL A 95 -14.17 6.35 -15.55
C VAL A 95 -12.86 6.42 -16.33
N GLN A 96 -11.74 6.45 -15.61
CA GLN A 96 -10.42 6.30 -16.21
C GLN A 96 -10.08 4.81 -16.17
N GLU A 97 -10.09 4.20 -17.35
CA GLU A 97 -9.50 2.87 -17.54
C GLU A 97 -8.00 3.05 -17.75
N ALA A 98 -7.23 2.50 -16.81
CA ALA A 98 -5.78 2.45 -16.91
C ALA A 98 -5.35 1.37 -17.93
N PRO A 99 -4.09 1.40 -18.42
CA PRO A 99 -3.58 0.41 -19.39
C PRO A 99 -3.66 -1.04 -18.92
N ASP A 100 -3.80 -1.28 -17.61
CA ASP A 100 -3.98 -2.60 -17.00
C ASP A 100 -5.45 -3.00 -16.84
N HIS A 101 -6.37 -2.31 -17.53
CA HIS A 101 -7.83 -2.48 -17.45
C HIS A 101 -8.43 -2.26 -16.07
N SER A 102 -7.64 -1.65 -15.18
CA SER A 102 -8.14 -1.23 -13.88
C SER A 102 -8.93 0.07 -14.04
N VAL A 103 -10.03 0.17 -13.30
CA VAL A 103 -10.95 1.30 -13.40
C VAL A 103 -10.93 2.06 -12.09
N GLN A 104 -10.52 3.33 -12.12
CA GLN A 104 -10.66 4.18 -10.94
C GLN A 104 -12.13 4.58 -10.77
N LEU A 105 -12.66 4.35 -9.57
CA LEU A 105 -14.06 4.58 -9.22
C LEU A 105 -14.24 5.81 -8.33
N ALA A 106 -13.31 6.01 -7.39
CA ALA A 106 -13.33 7.12 -6.46
C ALA A 106 -11.93 7.58 -6.07
N LEU A 107 -11.84 8.83 -5.65
CA LEU A 107 -10.63 9.41 -5.07
C LEU A 107 -10.98 10.40 -3.96
N GLY A 108 -10.06 10.57 -3.02
CA GLY A 108 -10.14 11.56 -1.97
C GLY A 108 -8.75 11.94 -1.47
N SER A 109 -8.62 13.13 -0.91
CA SER A 109 -7.36 13.59 -0.32
C SER A 109 -7.60 14.52 0.86
N ARG A 110 -6.62 14.55 1.75
CA ARG A 110 -6.49 15.50 2.86
C ARG A 110 -5.57 16.68 2.47
N PRO A 111 -5.60 17.79 3.21
CA PRO A 111 -4.70 18.93 2.99
C PRO A 111 -3.21 18.62 3.12
N ASP A 112 -2.84 17.54 3.80
CA ASP A 112 -1.46 17.06 3.97
C ASP A 112 -1.02 16.10 2.85
N HIS A 113 -1.77 16.03 1.76
CA HIS A 113 -1.52 15.18 0.59
C HIS A 113 -1.69 13.66 0.83
N CYS A 114 -2.14 13.24 2.02
CA CYS A 114 -2.60 11.87 2.25
C CYS A 114 -3.86 11.61 1.41
N SER A 115 -3.81 10.64 0.51
CA SER A 115 -4.84 10.37 -0.48
C SER A 115 -5.27 8.91 -0.47
N ALA A 116 -6.51 8.68 -0.89
CA ALA A 116 -7.05 7.35 -1.08
C ALA A 116 -7.76 7.26 -2.42
N SER A 117 -7.63 6.11 -3.09
CA SER A 117 -8.34 5.80 -4.33
C SER A 117 -8.94 4.40 -4.28
N VAL A 118 -10.09 4.25 -4.94
CA VAL A 118 -10.78 2.97 -5.10
C VAL A 118 -10.68 2.57 -6.57
N VAL A 119 -10.14 1.39 -6.81
CA VAL A 119 -9.87 0.85 -8.13
C VAL A 119 -10.59 -0.49 -8.28
N ALA A 120 -11.45 -0.62 -9.29
CA ALA A 120 -12.06 -1.87 -9.70
C ALA A 120 -11.16 -2.64 -10.67
N ASN A 121 -11.27 -3.97 -10.60
CA ASN A 121 -10.50 -4.89 -11.43
C ASN A 121 -8.98 -4.60 -11.46
N PRO A 122 -8.34 -4.42 -10.28
CA PRO A 122 -6.91 -4.11 -10.22
C PRO A 122 -6.08 -5.27 -10.80
N ASP A 123 -4.97 -5.05 -11.50
CA ASP A 123 -4.10 -6.17 -11.86
C ASP A 123 -3.66 -6.93 -10.59
N ALA A 124 -3.88 -8.25 -10.59
CA ALA A 124 -3.52 -9.09 -9.44
C ALA A 124 -2.00 -9.17 -9.27
N LYS A 125 -1.21 -9.00 -10.33
CA LYS A 125 0.25 -9.16 -10.24
C LYS A 125 0.96 -7.87 -9.85
N ARG A 126 0.41 -6.72 -10.24
CA ARG A 126 1.07 -5.41 -10.10
C ARG A 126 1.47 -5.07 -8.67
N TYR A 127 0.62 -5.38 -7.69
CA TYR A 127 0.86 -5.02 -6.29
C TYR A 127 0.98 -6.21 -5.35
N SER A 128 0.78 -7.44 -5.82
CA SER A 128 0.84 -8.65 -4.99
C SER A 128 1.94 -9.64 -5.42
N PHE A 129 2.96 -9.16 -6.15
CA PHE A 129 4.07 -9.99 -6.62
C PHE A 129 4.75 -10.78 -5.48
N ASP A 130 5.01 -10.13 -4.35
CA ASP A 130 5.59 -10.76 -3.14
C ASP A 130 4.53 -11.39 -2.21
N HIS A 131 3.26 -11.36 -2.61
CA HIS A 131 2.11 -11.82 -1.83
C HIS A 131 1.32 -12.87 -2.61
N THR A 132 1.95 -13.99 -2.91
CA THR A 132 1.37 -15.09 -3.71
C THR A 132 0.02 -15.59 -3.18
N ALA A 133 -0.16 -15.65 -1.86
CA ALA A 133 -1.44 -16.01 -1.25
C ALA A 133 -2.57 -15.02 -1.60
N VAL A 134 -2.26 -13.72 -1.66
CA VAL A 134 -3.22 -12.69 -2.06
C VAL A 134 -3.57 -12.83 -3.54
N ALA A 135 -2.57 -13.04 -4.41
CA ALA A 135 -2.80 -13.29 -5.84
C ALA A 135 -3.75 -14.47 -6.08
N VAL A 136 -3.59 -15.55 -5.31
CA VAL A 136 -4.47 -16.74 -5.36
C VAL A 136 -5.89 -16.39 -4.91
N GLN A 137 -6.06 -15.66 -3.81
CA GLN A 137 -7.38 -15.24 -3.33
C GLN A 137 -8.09 -14.31 -4.32
N LEU A 138 -7.37 -13.36 -4.92
CA LEU A 138 -7.90 -12.47 -5.96
C LEU A 138 -8.38 -13.26 -7.18
N THR A 139 -7.58 -14.24 -7.60
CA THR A 139 -7.93 -15.12 -8.73
C THR A 139 -9.15 -15.98 -8.41
N ALA A 140 -9.21 -16.56 -7.22
CA ALA A 140 -10.36 -17.34 -6.77
C ALA A 140 -11.65 -16.51 -6.70
N ALA A 141 -11.57 -15.27 -6.19
CA ALA A 141 -12.71 -14.36 -6.15
C ALA A 141 -13.23 -14.03 -7.56
N ARG A 142 -12.34 -13.75 -8.52
CA ARG A 142 -12.70 -13.50 -9.92
C ARG A 142 -13.35 -14.72 -10.56
N ASN A 143 -12.79 -15.91 -10.36
CA ASN A 143 -13.34 -17.16 -10.89
C ASN A 143 -14.72 -17.48 -10.31
N ALA A 144 -15.00 -17.02 -9.09
CA ALA A 144 -16.32 -17.11 -8.47
C ALA A 144 -17.30 -16.01 -8.94
N GLY A 145 -16.92 -15.16 -9.90
CA GLY A 145 -17.74 -14.08 -10.42
C GLY A 145 -17.86 -12.87 -9.47
N LYS A 146 -17.01 -12.75 -8.45
CA LYS A 146 -17.00 -11.58 -7.56
C LYS A 146 -16.26 -10.42 -8.22
N LEU A 147 -16.73 -9.19 -7.98
CA LEU A 147 -15.97 -7.99 -8.28
C LEU A 147 -14.86 -7.84 -7.25
N VAL A 148 -13.67 -7.49 -7.72
CA VAL A 148 -12.50 -7.20 -6.88
C VAL A 148 -12.23 -5.71 -6.93
N ILE A 149 -12.06 -5.10 -5.77
CA ILE A 149 -11.60 -3.72 -5.65
C ILE A 149 -10.33 -3.64 -4.81
N LEU A 150 -9.52 -2.65 -5.13
CA LEU A 150 -8.36 -2.22 -4.38
C LEU A 150 -8.64 -0.83 -3.83
N VAL A 151 -8.45 -0.66 -2.53
CA VAL A 151 -8.32 0.65 -1.91
C VAL A 151 -6.85 0.91 -1.69
N ARG A 152 -6.32 1.94 -2.35
CA ARG A 152 -4.92 2.36 -2.27
C ARG A 152 -4.84 3.67 -1.49
N VAL A 153 -3.98 3.71 -0.48
CA VAL A 153 -3.73 4.87 0.36
C VAL A 153 -2.27 5.28 0.23
N SER A 154 -1.98 6.52 -0.15
CA SER A 154 -0.62 6.99 -0.43
C SER A 154 -0.45 8.48 -0.13
N GLY A 155 0.81 8.94 -0.11
CA GLY A 155 1.14 10.35 0.15
C GLY A 155 0.93 10.80 1.60
N CYS A 156 0.74 9.85 2.53
CA CYS A 156 0.51 10.17 3.93
C CYS A 156 1.83 10.45 4.66
N PRO A 157 1.84 11.40 5.61
CA PRO A 157 3.03 11.71 6.40
C PRO A 157 3.47 10.51 7.27
N VAL A 158 4.74 10.55 7.64
CA VAL A 158 5.43 9.56 8.50
C VAL A 158 5.33 9.92 9.97
#